data_AF-A0A8N5F1F7-F1
#
_entry.id   AF-A0A8N5F1F7-F1
#
_cell.length_a   1.000
_cell.length_b   1.000
_cell.length_c   1.000
_cell.angle_alpha   90.00
_cell.angle_beta   90.00
_cell.angle_gamma   90.00
#
_symmetry.space_group_name_H-M   'P 1'
#
loop_
_entity.id
_entity.type
_entity.pdbx_description
1 polymer ?
#
loop_
_entity_poly.entity_id
_entity_poly.type
_entity_poly.pdbx_seq_one_letter_code
_entity_poly.pdbx_strand_id
1 'polypeptide(L)'
;IVYCVLLQLKVKVSTEVGITNVDLSTVDKDQSIAPKTTRVAYPAKAKGSFTADSHQNFALSFQLIDVNSGAELIPHQTFVRLHNQKTGQEVVFVAEPDSKNVYKFELDTSERKTEFDSASGTYTLYLIIGDATLENPILWNVADVVITFPEEDAPSTVQSKNLFVPKPEIQHLFREPEKRPPTVVSNTFTALVLSPLLLLLIL
;
A
#
# COMPACT_ATOMS: atom_id res chain seq x y z
N ILE A 1 -61.86 -5.21 -26.07
CA ILE A 1 -61.26 -4.59 -24.86
C ILE A 1 -59.76 -4.56 -25.09
N VAL A 2 -59.22 -3.42 -25.54
CA VAL A 2 -57.78 -3.25 -25.76
C VAL A 2 -57.20 -2.80 -24.42
N TYR A 3 -56.37 -3.65 -23.81
CA TYR A 3 -55.63 -3.29 -22.60
C TYR A 3 -54.52 -2.31 -22.99
N CYS A 4 -54.72 -1.03 -22.67
CA CYS A 4 -53.66 -0.03 -22.73
C CYS A 4 -52.75 -0.25 -21.51
N VAL A 5 -51.60 -0.85 -21.73
CA VAL A 5 -50.55 -0.96 -20.70
C VAL A 5 -49.85 0.41 -20.65
N LEU A 6 -50.11 1.17 -19.58
CA LEU A 6 -49.38 2.39 -19.26
C LEU A 6 -47.94 2.00 -18.88
N LEU A 7 -47.03 2.06 -19.86
CA LEU A 7 -45.61 1.91 -19.63
C LEU A 7 -45.09 3.21 -18.97
N GLN A 8 -44.86 3.18 -17.66
CA GLN A 8 -44.25 4.27 -16.91
C GLN A 8 -42.79 4.42 -17.35
N LEU A 9 -42.50 5.42 -18.19
CA LEU A 9 -41.15 5.72 -18.66
C LEU A 9 -40.44 6.57 -17.59
N LYS A 10 -39.54 5.96 -16.83
CA LYS A 10 -38.70 6.66 -15.84
C LYS A 10 -37.69 7.52 -16.59
N VAL A 11 -38.03 8.79 -16.82
CA VAL A 11 -37.11 9.78 -17.38
C VAL A 11 -36.09 10.13 -16.29
N LYS A 12 -34.84 9.72 -16.51
CA LYS A 12 -33.70 10.13 -15.68
C LYS A 12 -33.25 11.50 -16.17
N VAL A 13 -33.37 12.52 -15.31
CA VAL A 13 -32.90 13.88 -15.58
C VAL A 13 -31.39 13.90 -15.36
N SER A 14 -30.66 14.50 -16.29
CA SER A 14 -29.23 14.77 -16.17
C SER A 14 -28.96 15.71 -15.00
N THR A 15 -27.97 15.39 -14.18
CA THR A 15 -27.48 16.25 -13.10
C THR A 15 -25.98 16.48 -13.24
N GLU A 16 -25.51 17.64 -12.75
CA GLU A 16 -24.09 17.98 -12.75
C GLU A 16 -23.58 17.92 -11.31
N VAL A 17 -22.56 17.11 -11.04
CA VAL A 17 -22.01 16.98 -9.68
C VAL A 17 -21.01 18.09 -9.38
N GLY A 18 -21.20 18.73 -8.23
CA GLY A 18 -20.25 19.65 -7.60
C GLY A 18 -19.74 19.07 -6.28
N ILE A 19 -18.43 19.21 -6.05
CA ILE A 19 -17.80 18.77 -4.80
C ILE A 19 -17.62 20.00 -3.89
N THR A 20 -18.09 19.91 -2.65
CA THR A 20 -17.96 20.96 -1.64
C THR A 20 -17.42 20.40 -0.33
N ASN A 21 -16.88 21.29 0.51
CA ASN A 21 -16.41 20.95 1.87
C ASN A 21 -15.44 19.75 1.91
N VAL A 22 -14.41 19.74 1.06
CA VAL A 22 -13.39 18.67 1.05
C VAL A 22 -12.33 18.96 2.09
N ASP A 23 -12.34 18.17 3.16
CA ASP A 23 -11.43 18.28 4.28
C ASP A 23 -10.56 17.02 4.36
N LEU A 24 -9.25 17.23 4.39
CA LEU A 24 -8.22 16.20 4.58
C LEU A 24 -7.67 16.32 5.99
N SER A 25 -7.84 15.30 6.81
CA SER A 25 -7.46 15.30 8.21
C SER A 25 -6.41 14.23 8.48
N THR A 26 -5.37 14.59 9.24
CA THR A 26 -4.49 13.63 9.90
C THR A 26 -4.87 13.60 11.36
N VAL A 27 -5.26 12.43 11.85
CA VAL A 27 -5.82 12.20 13.19
C VAL A 27 -4.83 11.33 13.96
N ASP A 28 -4.44 11.77 15.15
CA ASP A 28 -3.61 10.95 16.04
C ASP A 28 -4.46 9.85 16.68
N LYS A 29 -3.95 8.63 16.71
CA LYS A 29 -4.64 7.44 17.21
C LYS A 29 -4.88 7.51 18.71
N ASP A 30 -4.01 8.20 19.45
CA ASP A 30 -4.17 8.42 20.88
C ASP A 30 -5.08 9.61 21.24
N GLN A 31 -5.57 10.35 20.23
CA GLN A 31 -6.40 11.56 20.35
C GLN A 31 -5.79 12.63 21.27
N SER A 32 -4.47 12.57 21.52
CA SER A 32 -3.78 13.52 22.40
C SER A 32 -3.62 14.89 21.73
N ILE A 33 -3.60 14.92 20.39
CA ILE A 33 -3.46 16.11 19.57
C ILE A 33 -4.71 16.31 18.72
N ALA A 34 -5.19 17.56 18.64
CA ALA A 34 -6.31 17.90 17.78
C ALA A 34 -6.01 17.60 16.30
N PRO A 35 -6.98 17.09 15.52
CA PRO A 35 -6.75 16.65 14.15
C PRO A 35 -6.33 17.81 13.26
N LYS A 36 -5.24 17.61 12.51
CA LYS A 36 -4.76 18.61 11.55
C LYS A 36 -5.58 18.50 10.27
N THR A 37 -6.48 19.46 10.07
CA THR A 37 -7.39 19.49 8.93
C THR A 37 -6.94 20.51 7.89
N THR A 38 -6.85 20.08 6.63
CA THR A 38 -6.51 20.90 5.47
C THR A 38 -7.64 20.83 4.46
N ARG A 39 -8.22 21.99 4.15
CA ARG A 39 -9.31 22.09 3.18
C ARG A 39 -8.77 22.25 1.76
N VAL A 40 -9.37 21.54 0.81
CA VAL A 40 -8.99 21.56 -0.61
C VAL A 40 -10.21 21.89 -1.46
N ALA A 41 -9.99 22.63 -2.55
CA ALA A 41 -11.04 22.94 -3.52
C ALA A 41 -10.84 22.13 -4.80
N TYR A 42 -11.90 21.53 -5.32
CA TYR A 42 -11.89 20.92 -6.65
C TYR A 42 -11.69 21.99 -7.72
N PRO A 43 -10.87 21.77 -8.77
CA PRO A 43 -10.09 20.56 -9.11
C PRO A 43 -8.61 20.60 -8.67
N ALA A 44 -8.25 21.42 -7.68
CA ALA A 44 -6.85 21.58 -7.27
C ALA A 44 -6.32 20.39 -6.47
N LYS A 45 -5.01 20.15 -6.49
CA LYS A 45 -4.37 19.16 -5.60
C LYS A 45 -4.00 19.79 -4.26
N ALA A 46 -4.12 19.04 -3.17
CA ALA A 46 -3.64 19.44 -1.86
C ALA A 46 -2.14 19.79 -1.88
N LYS A 47 -1.74 20.79 -1.09
CA LYS A 47 -0.33 21.17 -0.94
C LYS A 47 0.34 20.30 0.11
N GLY A 48 1.39 19.59 -0.28
CA GLY A 48 2.15 18.69 0.60
C GLY A 48 1.62 17.26 0.59
N SER A 49 2.30 16.39 1.32
CA SER A 49 1.93 14.99 1.50
C SER A 49 1.33 14.78 2.89
N PHE A 50 0.34 13.89 2.98
CA PHE A 50 -0.24 13.45 4.24
C PHE A 50 0.41 12.14 4.67
N THR A 51 0.54 11.91 5.97
CA THR A 51 1.12 10.69 6.54
C THR A 51 0.03 9.84 7.18
N ALA A 52 0.09 8.54 6.92
CA ALA A 52 -0.70 7.51 7.59
C ALA A 52 0.26 6.40 8.06
N ASP A 53 0.35 6.21 9.37
CA ASP A 53 1.24 5.21 9.98
C ASP A 53 0.54 4.53 11.16
N SER A 54 1.29 3.92 12.09
CA SER A 54 0.72 3.27 13.27
C SER A 54 0.19 4.24 14.33
N HIS A 55 0.65 5.50 14.29
CA HIS A 55 0.28 6.56 15.23
C HIS A 55 -0.74 7.53 14.61
N GLN A 56 -0.67 7.75 13.30
CA GLN A 56 -1.51 8.71 12.59
C GLN A 56 -2.43 8.01 11.59
N ASN A 57 -3.74 8.21 11.76
CA ASN A 57 -4.75 7.83 10.79
C ASN A 57 -5.00 8.99 9.81
N PHE A 58 -5.35 8.63 8.58
CA PHE A 58 -5.76 9.61 7.57
C PHE A 58 -7.27 9.56 7.38
N ALA A 59 -7.92 10.72 7.37
CA ALA A 59 -9.34 10.85 7.13
C ALA A 59 -9.62 11.88 6.03
N LEU A 60 -10.63 11.58 5.23
CA LEU A 60 -11.14 12.42 4.15
C LEU A 60 -12.65 12.57 4.36
N SER A 61 -13.13 13.81 4.37
CA SER A 61 -14.56 14.10 4.30
C SER A 61 -14.88 15.05 3.17
N PHE A 62 -16.00 14.81 2.49
CA PHE A 62 -16.47 15.67 1.40
C PHE A 62 -17.99 15.60 1.28
N GLN A 63 -18.57 16.60 0.62
CA GLN A 63 -20.00 16.68 0.33
C GLN A 63 -20.20 16.83 -1.17
N LEU A 64 -21.27 16.22 -1.67
CA LEU A 64 -21.64 16.26 -3.07
C LEU A 64 -22.97 16.98 -3.22
N ILE A 65 -23.01 17.93 -4.12
CA ILE A 65 -24.20 18.72 -4.43
C ILE A 65 -24.46 18.69 -5.94
N ASP A 66 -25.71 18.85 -6.35
CA ASP A 66 -26.04 19.16 -7.74
C ASP A 66 -25.81 20.66 -7.98
N VAL A 67 -25.02 20.99 -9.01
CA VAL A 67 -24.67 22.38 -9.35
C VAL A 67 -25.91 23.18 -9.75
N ASN A 68 -26.89 22.53 -10.38
CA ASN A 68 -28.06 23.21 -10.93
C ASN A 68 -29.12 23.51 -9.86
N SER A 69 -29.38 22.56 -8.96
CA SER A 69 -30.40 22.70 -7.92
C SER A 69 -29.86 23.15 -6.57
N GLY A 70 -28.55 23.01 -6.33
CA GLY A 70 -27.94 23.22 -5.01
C GLY A 70 -28.34 22.18 -3.96
N ALA A 71 -29.09 21.14 -4.36
CA ALA A 71 -29.50 20.07 -3.47
C ALA A 71 -28.37 19.05 -3.25
N GLU A 72 -28.42 18.38 -2.11
CA GLU A 72 -27.49 17.28 -1.80
C GLU A 72 -27.69 16.13 -2.79
N LEU A 73 -26.59 15.64 -3.34
CA LEU A 73 -26.59 14.61 -4.37
C LEU A 73 -25.93 13.35 -3.82
N ILE A 74 -26.58 12.20 -4.03
CA ILE A 74 -26.06 10.88 -3.65
C ILE A 74 -25.85 10.07 -4.92
N PRO A 75 -24.64 10.09 -5.50
CA PRO A 75 -24.33 9.29 -6.68
C PRO A 75 -24.34 7.80 -6.37
N HIS A 76 -24.67 6.99 -7.37
CA HIS A 76 -24.63 5.54 -7.27
C HIS A 76 -23.21 4.98 -7.05
N GLN A 77 -22.16 5.62 -7.58
CA GLN A 77 -20.77 5.19 -7.43
C GLN A 77 -19.89 6.31 -6.89
N THR A 78 -19.32 6.08 -5.71
CA THR A 78 -18.33 6.96 -5.10
C THR A 78 -17.19 6.11 -4.55
N PHE A 79 -16.01 6.22 -5.16
CA PHE A 79 -14.85 5.43 -4.80
C PHE A 79 -13.66 6.31 -4.45
N VAL A 80 -12.91 5.90 -3.42
CA VAL A 80 -11.60 6.43 -3.07
C VAL A 80 -10.56 5.41 -3.51
N ARG A 81 -9.75 5.78 -4.49
CA ARG A 81 -8.70 4.91 -5.04
C ARG A 81 -7.33 5.41 -4.61
N LEU A 82 -6.52 4.53 -4.03
CA LEU A 82 -5.14 4.77 -3.65
C LEU A 82 -4.23 4.01 -4.62
N HIS A 83 -3.44 4.73 -5.41
CA HIS A 83 -2.52 4.16 -6.40
C HIS A 83 -1.06 4.34 -5.96
N ASN A 84 -0.33 3.23 -5.80
CA ASN A 84 1.08 3.23 -5.42
C ASN A 84 1.95 3.65 -6.62
N GLN A 85 2.66 4.77 -6.48
CA GLN A 85 3.46 5.32 -7.58
C GLN A 85 4.66 4.43 -7.98
N LYS A 86 5.15 3.58 -7.07
CA LYS A 86 6.33 2.74 -7.31
C LYS A 86 5.96 1.36 -7.84
N THR A 87 4.93 0.73 -7.26
CA THR A 87 4.55 -0.65 -7.58
C THR A 87 3.44 -0.74 -8.62
N GLY A 88 2.70 0.34 -8.86
CA GLY A 88 1.50 0.35 -9.71
C GLY A 88 0.31 -0.37 -9.07
N GLN A 89 0.41 -0.80 -7.81
CA GLN A 89 -0.70 -1.42 -7.07
C GLN A 89 -1.79 -0.39 -6.78
N GLU A 90 -3.04 -0.79 -6.90
CA GLU A 90 -4.20 0.05 -6.62
C GLU A 90 -5.11 -0.63 -5.60
N VAL A 91 -5.58 0.15 -4.64
CA VAL A 91 -6.60 -0.26 -3.68
C VAL A 91 -7.78 0.70 -3.80
N VAL A 92 -9.00 0.17 -3.90
CA VAL A 92 -10.21 0.95 -4.12
C VAL A 92 -11.17 0.73 -2.95
N PHE A 93 -11.59 1.82 -2.34
CA PHE A 93 -12.55 1.84 -1.25
C PHE A 93 -13.87 2.47 -1.69
N VAL A 94 -14.97 1.95 -1.16
CA VAL A 94 -16.29 2.57 -1.32
C VAL A 94 -16.45 3.65 -0.26
N ALA A 95 -16.90 4.84 -0.66
CA ALA A 95 -17.25 5.90 0.28
C ALA A 95 -18.78 5.95 0.42
N GLU A 96 -19.26 5.83 1.65
CA GLU A 96 -20.68 5.86 1.98
C GLU A 96 -21.05 7.20 2.63
N PRO A 97 -22.24 7.76 2.33
CA PRO A 97 -22.72 8.96 2.97
C PRO A 97 -23.23 8.66 4.39
N ASP A 98 -22.92 9.55 5.33
CA ASP A 98 -23.51 9.57 6.67
C ASP A 98 -24.98 10.07 6.60
N SER A 99 -25.69 10.01 7.72
CA SER A 99 -27.01 10.59 7.99
C SER A 99 -27.18 12.06 7.61
N LYS A 100 -26.08 12.80 7.46
CA LYS A 100 -26.03 14.21 7.02
C LYS A 100 -25.56 14.38 5.57
N ASN A 101 -25.58 13.31 4.78
CA ASN A 101 -25.10 13.29 3.38
C ASN A 101 -23.64 13.75 3.22
N VAL A 102 -22.83 13.52 4.26
CA VAL A 102 -21.38 13.75 4.25
C VAL A 102 -20.68 12.43 4.01
N TYR A 103 -19.87 12.35 2.96
CA TYR A 103 -19.03 11.20 2.69
C TYR A 103 -17.81 11.25 3.60
N LYS A 104 -17.53 10.12 4.25
CA LYS A 104 -16.37 9.97 5.14
C LYS A 104 -15.58 8.75 4.72
N PHE A 105 -14.28 8.93 4.64
CA PHE A 105 -13.31 7.86 4.41
C PHE A 105 -12.25 7.97 5.49
N GLU A 106 -12.02 6.88 6.22
CA GLU A 106 -10.96 6.77 7.21
C GLU A 106 -10.04 5.61 6.83
N LEU A 107 -8.74 5.89 6.84
CA LEU A 107 -7.68 4.96 6.59
C LEU A 107 -6.93 4.71 7.90
N ASP A 108 -7.23 3.58 8.53
CA ASP A 108 -6.44 3.02 9.63
C ASP A 108 -5.48 1.97 9.08
N THR A 109 -4.18 2.24 9.22
CA THR A 109 -3.07 1.39 8.78
C THR A 109 -3.08 0.01 9.47
N SER A 110 -3.63 -0.09 10.68
CA SER A 110 -3.69 -1.34 11.46
C SER A 110 -4.82 -2.25 10.98
N GLU A 111 -5.99 -1.67 10.69
CA GLU A 111 -7.18 -2.44 10.28
C GLU A 111 -7.10 -2.88 8.82
N ARG A 112 -6.54 -2.03 7.96
CA ARG A 112 -6.57 -2.23 6.50
C ARG A 112 -5.25 -2.78 5.93
N LYS A 113 -4.31 -3.21 6.78
CA LYS A 113 -3.00 -3.75 6.39
C LYS A 113 -3.09 -4.84 5.31
N THR A 114 -4.09 -5.71 5.40
CA THR A 114 -4.32 -6.82 4.47
C THR A 114 -4.72 -6.35 3.07
N GLU A 115 -5.47 -5.25 2.95
CA GLU A 115 -5.92 -4.72 1.66
C GLU A 115 -4.78 -4.12 0.83
N PHE A 116 -3.72 -3.67 1.50
CA PHE A 116 -2.50 -3.15 0.89
C PHE A 116 -1.39 -4.19 0.78
N ASP A 117 -1.62 -5.46 1.11
CA ASP A 117 -0.59 -6.50 1.18
C ASP A 117 0.63 -6.09 2.04
N SER A 118 0.41 -5.25 3.06
CA SER A 118 1.48 -4.61 3.87
C SER A 118 2.51 -3.80 3.07
N ALA A 119 2.17 -3.34 1.85
CA ALA A 119 3.06 -2.59 0.99
C ALA A 119 3.13 -1.11 1.41
N SER A 120 4.19 -0.74 2.13
CA SER A 120 4.49 0.66 2.47
C SER A 120 4.92 1.45 1.23
N GLY A 121 4.50 2.71 1.13
CA GLY A 121 4.83 3.54 -0.02
C GLY A 121 4.07 4.86 -0.10
N THR A 122 4.33 5.60 -1.18
CA THR A 122 3.60 6.82 -1.51
C THR A 122 2.47 6.49 -2.46
N TYR A 123 1.25 6.72 -1.99
CA TYR A 123 0.02 6.50 -2.72
C TYR A 123 -0.57 7.83 -3.18
N THR A 124 -1.03 7.89 -4.43
CA THR A 124 -1.84 9.01 -4.91
C THR A 124 -3.31 8.69 -4.69
N LEU A 125 -3.99 9.59 -3.97
CA LEU A 125 -5.41 9.49 -3.66
C LEU A 125 -6.23 10.11 -4.79
N TYR A 126 -7.02 9.26 -5.42
CA TYR A 126 -8.00 9.62 -6.43
C TYR A 126 -9.42 9.50 -5.86
N LEU A 127 -10.22 10.53 -6.06
CA LEU A 127 -11.66 10.48 -5.84
C LEU A 127 -12.35 10.25 -7.18
N ILE A 128 -13.16 9.19 -7.25
CA ILE A 128 -13.89 8.76 -8.44
C ILE A 128 -15.38 8.82 -8.13
N ILE A 129 -16.12 9.61 -8.89
CA ILE A 129 -17.56 9.79 -8.70
C ILE A 129 -18.26 9.58 -10.04
N GLY A 130 -19.30 8.74 -10.03
CA GLY A 130 -20.08 8.40 -11.23
C GLY A 130 -21.50 7.94 -10.91
N ASP A 131 -22.41 8.22 -11.84
CA ASP A 131 -23.78 7.72 -11.83
C ASP A 131 -24.30 7.76 -13.27
N ALA A 132 -25.35 6.99 -13.56
CA ALA A 132 -26.04 6.99 -14.85
C ALA A 132 -26.78 8.32 -15.14
N THR A 133 -27.00 9.17 -14.13
CA THR A 133 -27.62 10.50 -14.29
C THR A 133 -26.59 11.62 -14.34
N LEU A 134 -25.31 11.35 -14.08
CA LEU A 134 -24.28 12.39 -14.05
C LEU A 134 -23.75 12.69 -15.45
N GLU A 135 -23.74 13.96 -15.81
CA GLU A 135 -23.14 14.41 -17.08
C GLU A 135 -21.61 14.47 -17.01
N ASN A 136 -21.07 14.76 -15.83
CA ASN A 136 -19.66 14.99 -15.58
C ASN A 136 -19.08 13.96 -14.60
N PRO A 137 -18.64 12.76 -15.06
CA PRO A 137 -17.94 11.83 -14.19
C PRO A 137 -16.63 12.45 -13.70
N ILE A 138 -16.39 12.42 -12.39
CA ILE A 138 -15.20 13.06 -11.79
C ILE A 138 -14.15 12.00 -11.51
N LEU A 139 -12.93 12.24 -12.01
CA LEU A 139 -11.70 11.59 -11.56
C LEU A 139 -10.74 12.69 -11.13
N TRP A 140 -10.51 12.80 -9.82
CA TRP A 140 -9.72 13.89 -9.25
C TRP A 140 -8.59 13.38 -8.37
N ASN A 141 -7.37 13.84 -8.63
CA ASN A 141 -6.23 13.65 -7.75
C ASN A 141 -6.29 14.64 -6.59
N VAL A 142 -6.68 14.16 -5.42
CA VAL A 142 -6.91 15.00 -4.24
C VAL A 142 -5.60 15.31 -3.53
N ALA A 143 -4.79 14.28 -3.25
CA ALA A 143 -3.56 14.40 -2.47
C ALA A 143 -2.63 13.19 -2.67
N ASP A 144 -1.37 13.34 -2.25
CA ASP A 144 -0.48 12.19 -2.05
C ASP A 144 -0.42 11.82 -0.56
N VAL A 145 -0.60 10.54 -0.26
CA VAL A 145 -0.61 9.96 1.08
C VAL A 145 0.56 8.99 1.21
N VAL A 146 1.41 9.20 2.20
CA VAL A 146 2.53 8.31 2.54
C VAL A 146 2.02 7.32 3.58
N ILE A 147 1.87 6.07 3.18
CA ILE A 147 1.38 4.99 4.04
C ILE A 147 2.58 4.16 4.49
N THR A 148 2.74 4.00 5.81
CA THR A 148 3.84 3.23 6.41
C THR A 148 3.26 2.15 7.33
N PHE A 149 3.33 0.89 6.90
CA PHE A 149 3.03 -0.25 7.75
C PHE A 149 4.25 -0.60 8.60
N PRO A 150 4.07 -0.97 9.89
CA PRO A 150 5.15 -1.56 10.66
C PRO A 150 5.59 -2.86 9.97
N GLU A 151 6.87 -2.93 9.59
CA GLU A 151 7.48 -4.15 9.09
C GLU A 151 7.33 -5.22 10.18
N GLU A 152 6.61 -6.29 9.88
CA GLU A 152 6.80 -7.51 10.66
C GLU A 152 8.22 -7.99 10.35
N ASP A 153 9.02 -8.29 11.38
CA ASP A 153 10.41 -8.77 11.35
C ASP A 153 10.65 -10.06 10.52
N ALA A 154 9.69 -10.48 9.72
CA ALA A 154 9.87 -11.53 8.73
C ALA A 154 10.15 -10.88 7.36
N PRO A 155 11.21 -11.29 6.64
CA PRO A 155 11.37 -10.97 5.24
C PRO A 155 10.33 -11.75 4.44
N SER A 156 9.07 -11.36 4.56
CA SER A 156 8.10 -11.55 3.50
C SER A 156 8.53 -10.58 2.41
N THR A 157 9.56 -11.01 1.67
CA THR A 157 9.66 -10.65 0.27
C THR A 157 8.24 -10.70 -0.25
N VAL A 158 7.67 -9.53 -0.53
CA VAL A 158 6.58 -9.41 -1.46
C VAL A 158 7.15 -10.13 -2.67
N GLN A 159 6.84 -11.42 -2.78
CA GLN A 159 7.15 -12.20 -3.95
C GLN A 159 6.31 -11.50 -4.98
N SER A 160 6.91 -10.50 -5.62
CA SER A 160 6.60 -10.18 -7.00
C SER A 160 6.34 -11.53 -7.63
N LYS A 161 5.12 -11.73 -8.13
CA LYS A 161 4.66 -12.97 -8.77
C LYS A 161 5.41 -13.17 -10.09
N ASN A 162 6.72 -13.06 -10.05
CA ASN A 162 7.69 -13.33 -11.08
C ASN A 162 7.84 -14.84 -11.17
N LEU A 163 6.72 -15.51 -11.46
CA LEU A 163 6.62 -16.95 -11.72
C LEU A 163 7.48 -17.36 -12.93
N PHE A 164 7.76 -16.40 -13.81
CA PHE A 164 8.46 -16.60 -15.09
C PHE A 164 9.86 -15.97 -15.11
N VAL A 165 10.50 -15.82 -13.94
CA VAL A 165 11.90 -15.35 -13.85
C VAL A 165 12.80 -16.53 -13.46
N PRO A 166 13.95 -16.72 -14.13
CA PRO A 166 14.90 -17.75 -13.73
C PRO A 166 15.33 -17.52 -12.29
N LYS A 167 15.24 -18.57 -11.47
CA LYS A 167 15.70 -18.53 -10.08
C LYS A 167 17.21 -18.31 -10.04
N PRO A 168 17.74 -17.65 -8.99
CA PRO A 168 19.18 -17.50 -8.85
C PRO A 168 19.86 -18.86 -8.77
N GLU A 169 21.04 -18.97 -9.39
CA GLU A 169 21.85 -20.18 -9.35
C GLU A 169 22.33 -20.45 -7.92
N ILE A 170 22.13 -21.68 -7.44
CA ILE A 170 22.60 -22.10 -6.12
C ILE A 170 24.01 -22.66 -6.28
N GLN A 171 25.00 -21.95 -5.75
CA GLN A 171 26.38 -22.42 -5.72
C GLN A 171 26.60 -23.31 -4.49
N HIS A 172 26.98 -24.57 -4.72
CA HIS A 172 27.34 -25.48 -3.64
C HIS A 172 28.71 -25.09 -3.07
N LEU A 173 28.72 -24.56 -1.84
CA LEU A 173 29.95 -24.28 -1.11
C LEU A 173 30.54 -25.58 -0.55
N PHE A 174 31.63 -26.04 -1.15
CA PHE A 174 32.38 -27.16 -0.60
C PHE A 174 33.05 -26.78 0.71
N ARG A 175 33.24 -27.77 1.60
CA ARG A 175 34.05 -27.58 2.80
C ARG A 175 35.48 -27.23 2.40
N GLU A 176 36.06 -26.25 3.08
CA GLU A 176 37.48 -25.95 2.90
C GLU A 176 38.33 -27.18 3.26
N PRO A 177 39.35 -27.51 2.46
CA PRO A 177 40.26 -28.59 2.80
C PRO A 177 40.99 -28.28 4.10
N GLU A 178 41.11 -29.30 4.96
CA GLU A 178 41.86 -29.15 6.21
C GLU A 178 43.31 -28.73 5.95
N LYS A 179 43.81 -27.78 6.75
CA LYS A 179 45.20 -27.31 6.64
C LYS A 179 46.15 -28.44 7.03
N ARG A 180 47.01 -28.84 6.10
CA ARG A 180 48.06 -29.83 6.34
C ARG A 180 49.24 -29.19 7.11
N PRO A 181 49.90 -29.93 8.02
CA PRO A 181 51.10 -29.43 8.69
C PRO A 181 52.26 -29.24 7.69
N PRO A 182 53.22 -28.34 7.99
CA PRO A 182 54.39 -28.13 7.13
C PRO A 182 55.25 -29.40 6.99
N THR A 183 55.68 -29.69 5.76
CA THR A 183 56.47 -30.90 5.42
C THR A 183 57.79 -30.99 6.20
N VAL A 184 58.42 -29.85 6.51
CA VAL A 184 59.67 -29.79 7.29
C VAL A 184 59.48 -30.38 8.69
N VAL A 185 58.36 -30.04 9.34
CA VAL A 185 58.02 -30.56 10.67
C VAL A 185 57.81 -32.07 10.58
N SER A 186 57.01 -32.52 9.60
CA SER A 186 56.75 -33.95 9.39
C SER A 186 58.06 -34.75 9.22
N ASN A 187 58.94 -34.32 8.32
CA ASN A 187 60.18 -35.04 8.02
C ASN A 187 61.14 -35.08 9.22
N THR A 188 61.23 -34.00 9.98
CA THR A 188 62.08 -33.93 11.18
C THR A 188 61.63 -34.95 12.22
N PHE A 189 60.31 -35.02 12.48
CA PHE A 189 59.76 -36.00 13.41
C PHE A 189 59.90 -37.43 12.89
N THR A 190 59.76 -37.67 11.59
CA THR A 190 60.03 -38.99 11.00
C THR A 190 61.47 -39.44 11.23
N ALA A 191 62.46 -38.57 11.03
CA ALA A 191 63.86 -38.89 11.31
C ALA A 191 64.12 -39.14 12.80
N LEU A 192 63.51 -38.35 13.68
CA LEU A 192 63.59 -38.55 15.14
C LEU A 192 63.00 -39.90 15.56
N VAL A 193 61.89 -40.35 14.97
CA VAL A 193 61.28 -41.66 15.25
C VAL A 193 62.15 -42.82 14.77
N LEU A 194 62.92 -42.65 13.68
CA LEU A 194 63.84 -43.67 13.18
C LEU A 194 65.17 -43.72 13.97
N SER A 195 65.52 -42.66 14.69
CA SER A 195 66.78 -42.55 15.44
C SER A 195 66.99 -43.68 16.47
N PRO A 196 66.01 -44.08 17.31
CA PRO A 196 66.19 -45.18 18.26
C PRO A 196 66.47 -46.53 17.60
N LEU A 197 65.92 -46.78 16.41
CA LEU A 197 66.20 -48.01 15.64
C LEU A 197 67.65 -48.02 15.16
N LEU A 198 68.15 -46.87 14.72
CA LEU A 198 69.55 -46.71 14.34
C LEU A 198 70.47 -46.90 15.56
N LEU A 199 70.09 -46.35 16.71
CA LEU A 199 70.81 -46.48 17.97
C LEU A 199 70.87 -47.95 18.44
N LEU A 200 69.77 -48.70 18.31
CA LEU A 200 69.71 -50.14 18.59
C LEU A 200 70.69 -50.96 17.74
N LEU A 201 70.93 -50.58 16.48
CA LEU A 201 71.86 -51.30 15.60
C LEU A 201 73.34 -51.01 15.90
N ILE A 202 73.62 -49.87 16.54
CA ILE A 202 75.00 -49.45 16.86
C ILE A 202 75.42 -49.92 18.25
N LEU A 203 74.47 -50.09 19.18
CA LEU A 203 74.70 -50.58 20.54
C LEU A 203 74.69 -52.11 20.61
#